data_AF-A0A933BTR8-F1
#
_entry.id   AF-A0A933BTR8-F1
#
_cell.length_a   1.000
_cell.length_b   1.000
_cell.length_c   1.000
_cell.angle_alpha   90.00
_cell.angle_beta   90.00
_cell.angle_gamma   90.00
#
_symmetry.space_group_name_H-M   'P 1'
#
loop_
_entity.id
_entity.type
_entity.pdbx_description
1 polymer ?
#
loop_
_entity_poly.entity_id
_entity_poly.type
_entity_poly.pdbx_seq_one_letter_code
_entity_poly.pdbx_strand_id
1 'polypeptide(L)'
;MKTRIQCTVLLTALLALSACEVQLGPSEYWRNIFRTQTDSSYYQGKTQSMVKKVVGAAAEYEINKIGVMDFVDEEGKTPIMGEYMASRVVEEMAKDKRFRVAQHGEIREALGRLGLKPSNLYSRMEAKKLGDALGIQALITGRIVDIGTNIDVQMTMLDIVTGEVIGSSTESLNRTKFAVEMLRHY
;
A
#
# COMPACT_ATOMS: atom_id res chain seq x y z
N MET A 1 -3.59 79.38 -14.81
CA MET A 1 -2.33 79.14 -14.06
C MET A 1 -2.68 78.29 -12.83
N LYS A 2 -1.98 77.16 -12.64
CA LYS A 2 -1.99 76.27 -11.46
C LYS A 2 -3.32 75.56 -11.08
N THR A 3 -3.76 74.57 -11.86
CA THR A 3 -4.72 73.55 -11.35
C THR A 3 -4.82 72.26 -12.20
N ARG A 4 -3.98 72.08 -13.23
CA ARG A 4 -4.02 70.89 -14.12
C ARG A 4 -2.87 69.90 -13.94
N ILE A 5 -1.90 70.19 -13.06
CA ILE A 5 -0.69 69.37 -12.90
C ILE A 5 -0.77 68.45 -11.67
N GLN A 6 -1.72 68.66 -10.76
CA GLN A 6 -1.79 67.94 -9.49
C GLN A 6 -2.67 66.67 -9.53
N CYS A 7 -3.62 66.57 -10.47
CA CYS A 7 -4.44 65.36 -10.65
C CYS A 7 -3.79 64.27 -11.51
N THR A 8 -2.90 64.62 -12.43
CA THR A 8 -2.23 63.63 -13.30
C THR A 8 -1.16 62.83 -12.56
N VAL A 9 -0.54 63.39 -11.52
CA VAL A 9 0.46 62.68 -10.71
C VAL A 9 -0.19 61.70 -9.73
N LEU A 10 -1.42 61.97 -9.25
CA LEU A 10 -2.13 61.05 -8.36
C LEU A 10 -2.71 59.83 -9.10
N LEU A 11 -3.09 59.99 -10.37
CA LEU A 11 -3.66 58.90 -11.17
C LEU A 11 -2.59 57.92 -11.68
N THR A 12 -1.36 58.39 -11.93
CA THR A 12 -0.25 57.52 -12.34
C THR A 12 0.38 56.76 -11.17
N ALA A 13 0.26 57.26 -9.94
CA ALA A 13 0.75 56.56 -8.73
C ALA A 13 -0.10 55.35 -8.32
N LEU A 14 -1.37 55.27 -8.74
CA LEU A 14 -2.26 54.13 -8.47
C LEU A 14 -2.04 52.93 -9.40
N LEU A 15 -1.42 53.13 -10.57
CA LEU A 15 -1.11 52.04 -11.51
C LEU A 15 0.18 51.29 -11.14
N ALA A 16 1.06 51.89 -10.33
CA ALA A 16 2.34 51.30 -9.90
C ALA A 16 2.23 50.38 -8.66
N LEU A 17 1.03 50.19 -8.09
CA LEU A 17 0.78 49.21 -7.01
C LEU A 17 0.16 47.89 -7.51
N SER A 18 -0.12 47.77 -8.81
CA SER A 18 -0.72 46.55 -9.40
C SER A 18 0.29 45.45 -9.78
N ALA A 19 1.58 45.64 -9.48
CA ALA A 19 2.64 44.69 -9.83
C ALA A 19 3.20 43.91 -8.61
N CYS A 20 2.43 43.78 -7.53
CA CYS A 20 2.58 42.63 -6.64
C CYS A 20 1.60 41.56 -7.10
N GLU A 21 1.97 40.83 -8.16
CA GLU A 21 1.46 39.48 -8.34
C GLU A 21 1.96 38.65 -7.16
N VAL A 22 1.20 38.66 -6.06
CA VAL A 22 1.31 37.58 -5.09
C VAL A 22 0.80 36.35 -5.84
N GLN A 23 1.73 35.59 -6.42
CA GLN A 23 1.49 34.21 -6.82
C GLN A 23 1.11 33.42 -5.57
N LEU A 24 -0.14 33.55 -5.14
CA LEU A 24 -0.81 32.56 -4.32
C LEU A 24 -1.09 31.36 -5.23
N GLY A 25 -0.03 30.62 -5.55
CA GLY A 25 -0.19 29.21 -5.89
C GLY A 25 -0.97 28.57 -4.73
N PRO A 26 -1.93 27.67 -4.99
CA PRO A 26 -2.70 27.07 -3.92
C PRO A 26 -1.71 26.45 -2.93
N SER A 27 -1.67 26.98 -1.70
CA SER A 27 -0.88 26.38 -0.64
C SER A 27 -1.28 24.92 -0.51
N GLU A 28 -0.34 24.04 -0.14
CA GLU A 28 -0.61 22.60 -0.01
C GLU A 28 -1.87 22.29 0.80
N TYR A 29 -2.26 23.21 1.69
CA TYR A 29 -3.49 23.20 2.45
C TYR A 29 -4.77 23.06 1.59
N TRP A 30 -4.87 23.77 0.47
CA TRP A 30 -6.05 23.77 -0.39
C TRP A 30 -6.18 22.52 -1.26
N ARG A 31 -5.09 21.77 -1.50
CA ARG A 31 -5.15 20.47 -2.21
C ARG A 31 -5.89 19.39 -1.41
N ASN A 32 -6.00 19.55 -0.09
CA ASN A 32 -6.66 18.56 0.78
C ASN A 32 -8.16 18.81 0.96
N ILE A 33 -8.64 20.03 0.68
CA ILE A 33 -10.04 20.42 0.87
C ILE A 33 -10.98 19.85 -0.22
N PHE A 34 -10.45 19.45 -1.37
CA PHE A 34 -11.27 18.95 -2.50
C PHE A 34 -10.90 17.54 -2.99
N ARG A 35 -10.24 16.72 -2.15
CA ARG A 35 -10.08 15.30 -2.46
C ARG A 35 -11.38 14.57 -2.10
N THR A 36 -12.17 14.21 -3.11
CA THR A 36 -12.95 12.97 -3.00
C THR A 36 -11.90 11.86 -2.90
N GLN A 37 -11.61 11.40 -1.69
CA GLN A 37 -10.74 10.22 -1.53
C GLN A 37 -11.40 9.11 -2.33
N THR A 38 -10.77 8.71 -3.44
CA THR A 38 -11.19 7.50 -4.11
C THR A 38 -10.87 6.36 -3.16
N ASP A 39 -11.78 5.40 -3.05
CA ASP A 39 -11.58 4.20 -2.23
C ASP A 39 -10.17 3.59 -2.46
N SER A 40 -9.67 3.64 -3.69
CA SER A 40 -8.31 3.20 -4.03
C SER A 40 -7.18 3.91 -3.28
N SER A 41 -7.19 5.24 -3.12
CA SER A 41 -6.09 5.94 -2.44
C SER A 41 -6.04 5.61 -0.95
N TYR A 42 -7.21 5.38 -0.36
CA TYR A 42 -7.35 4.93 1.02
C TYR A 42 -6.72 3.53 1.22
N TYR A 43 -7.11 2.54 0.41
CA TYR A 43 -6.57 1.17 0.54
C TYR A 43 -5.08 1.10 0.19
N GLN A 44 -4.62 1.87 -0.79
CA GLN A 44 -3.20 1.98 -1.11
C GLN A 44 -2.42 2.55 0.09
N GLY A 45 -2.87 3.66 0.68
CA GLY A 45 -2.20 4.27 1.83
C GLY A 45 -2.12 3.33 3.04
N LYS A 46 -3.19 2.58 3.31
CA LYS A 46 -3.22 1.54 4.35
C LYS A 46 -2.22 0.42 4.07
N THR A 47 -2.21 -0.10 2.85
CA THR A 47 -1.25 -1.15 2.45
C THR A 47 0.20 -0.66 2.57
N GLN A 48 0.49 0.58 2.17
CA GLN A 48 1.82 1.17 2.32
C GLN A 48 2.23 1.29 3.79
N SER A 49 1.31 1.66 4.67
CA SER A 49 1.57 1.71 6.11
C SER A 49 1.93 0.32 6.67
N MET A 50 1.19 -0.71 6.26
CA MET A 50 1.49 -2.10 6.64
C MET A 50 2.87 -2.54 6.17
N VAL A 51 3.19 -2.33 4.89
CA VAL A 51 4.50 -2.69 4.33
C VAL A 51 5.63 -2.03 5.11
N LYS A 52 5.53 -0.74 5.40
CA LYS A 52 6.54 -0.01 6.20
C LYS A 52 6.71 -0.60 7.59
N LYS A 53 5.62 -0.97 8.28
CA LYS A 53 5.68 -1.60 9.60
C LYS A 53 6.36 -2.97 9.54
N VAL A 54 5.98 -3.82 8.59
CA VAL A 54 6.52 -5.17 8.43
C VAL A 54 8.00 -5.13 8.05
N VAL A 55 8.38 -4.30 7.07
CA VAL A 55 9.78 -4.12 6.66
C VAL A 55 10.61 -3.51 7.78
N GLY A 56 10.05 -2.57 8.54
CA GLY A 56 10.73 -1.98 9.69
C GLY A 56 11.03 -3.01 10.79
N ALA A 57 10.10 -3.91 11.07
CA ALA A 57 10.30 -5.01 12.03
C ALA A 57 11.35 -6.03 11.54
N ALA A 58 11.41 -6.26 10.23
CA ALA A 58 12.36 -7.20 9.61
C ALA A 58 13.71 -6.56 9.25
N ALA A 59 14.00 -5.32 9.66
CA ALA A 59 15.18 -4.57 9.21
C ALA A 59 16.53 -5.17 9.64
N GLU A 60 16.53 -5.94 10.74
CA GLU A 60 17.74 -6.62 11.27
C GLU A 60 18.05 -7.94 10.54
N TYR A 61 17.14 -8.41 9.68
CA TYR A 61 17.30 -9.67 8.95
C TYR A 61 17.92 -9.43 7.58
N GLU A 62 18.88 -10.26 7.21
CA GLU A 62 19.55 -10.20 5.90
C GLU A 62 18.72 -10.86 4.79
N ILE A 63 17.62 -10.22 4.41
CA ILE A 63 16.67 -10.75 3.42
C ILE A 63 16.82 -10.01 2.10
N ASN A 64 17.18 -10.75 1.05
CA ASN A 64 17.42 -10.20 -0.29
C ASN A 64 16.31 -10.54 -1.29
N LYS A 65 15.56 -11.63 -1.07
CA LYS A 65 14.45 -12.02 -1.95
C LYS A 65 13.21 -12.43 -1.15
N ILE A 66 12.08 -11.80 -1.46
CA ILE A 66 10.82 -11.96 -0.73
C ILE A 66 9.74 -12.42 -1.71
N GLY A 67 8.96 -13.43 -1.32
CA GLY A 67 7.74 -13.80 -2.00
C GLY A 67 6.53 -13.11 -1.38
N VAL A 68 5.60 -12.63 -2.19
CA VAL A 68 4.33 -12.05 -1.70
C VAL A 68 3.18 -12.94 -2.13
N MET A 69 2.35 -13.38 -1.20
CA MET A 69 1.16 -14.19 -1.49
C MET A 69 -0.08 -13.34 -1.70
N ASP A 70 -1.04 -13.92 -2.41
CA ASP A 70 -2.42 -13.48 -2.33
C ASP A 70 -2.91 -13.52 -0.88
N PHE A 71 -3.66 -12.50 -0.47
CA PHE A 71 -4.23 -12.48 0.86
C PHE A 71 -5.50 -13.32 0.85
N VAL A 72 -5.66 -14.15 1.87
CA VAL A 72 -6.78 -15.08 1.98
C VAL A 72 -7.80 -14.59 3.00
N ASP A 73 -9.05 -15.01 2.82
CA ASP A 73 -10.12 -14.78 3.79
C ASP A 73 -10.10 -15.83 4.92
N GLU A 74 -11.19 -15.89 5.69
CA GLU A 74 -11.37 -16.86 6.77
C GLU A 74 -11.56 -18.31 6.29
N GLU A 75 -12.00 -18.50 5.05
CA GLU A 75 -12.21 -19.80 4.41
C GLU A 75 -10.96 -20.28 3.63
N GLY A 76 -9.88 -19.49 3.61
CA GLY A 76 -8.67 -19.77 2.85
C GLY A 76 -8.81 -19.50 1.35
N LYS A 77 -9.85 -18.76 0.94
CA LYS A 77 -10.06 -18.34 -0.45
C LYS A 77 -9.42 -16.97 -0.67
N THR A 78 -9.05 -16.71 -1.91
CA THR A 78 -8.52 -15.39 -2.32
C THR A 78 -9.65 -14.52 -2.87
N PRO A 79 -10.13 -13.50 -2.13
CA PRO A 79 -11.04 -12.50 -2.70
C PRO A 79 -10.30 -11.52 -3.64
N ILE A 80 -11.03 -10.77 -4.47
CA ILE A 80 -10.43 -9.72 -5.34
C ILE A 80 -9.63 -8.70 -4.50
N MET A 81 -10.13 -8.35 -3.32
CA MET A 81 -9.40 -7.49 -2.38
C MET A 81 -8.03 -8.07 -2.03
N GLY A 82 -7.94 -9.38 -1.86
CA GLY A 82 -6.71 -10.05 -1.50
C GLY A 82 -5.65 -9.98 -2.60
N GLU A 83 -6.04 -10.21 -3.85
CA GLU A 83 -5.14 -10.04 -5.01
C GLU A 83 -4.72 -8.58 -5.19
N TYR A 84 -5.65 -7.65 -5.01
CA TYR A 84 -5.38 -6.21 -5.08
C TYR A 84 -4.34 -5.79 -4.04
N MET A 85 -4.53 -6.20 -2.78
CA MET A 85 -3.59 -5.86 -1.71
C MET A 85 -2.23 -6.50 -1.95
N ALA A 86 -2.16 -7.76 -2.38
CA ALA A 86 -0.91 -8.42 -2.76
C ALA A 86 -0.16 -7.66 -3.87
N SER A 87 -0.88 -7.20 -4.91
CA SER A 87 -0.32 -6.36 -5.97
C SER A 87 0.27 -5.05 -5.43
N ARG A 88 -0.42 -4.41 -4.48
CA ARG A 88 0.06 -3.16 -3.86
C ARG A 88 1.26 -3.38 -2.94
N VAL A 89 1.31 -4.52 -2.25
CA VAL A 89 2.49 -4.93 -1.48
C VAL A 89 3.68 -5.13 -2.39
N VAL A 90 3.52 -5.85 -3.51
CA VAL A 90 4.60 -6.03 -4.49
C VAL A 90 5.08 -4.68 -5.02
N GLU A 91 4.16 -3.78 -5.39
CA GLU A 91 4.50 -2.43 -5.88
C GLU A 91 5.30 -1.63 -4.85
N GLU A 92 4.88 -1.64 -3.58
CA GLU A 92 5.55 -0.89 -2.53
C GLU A 92 6.90 -1.49 -2.14
N MET A 93 6.98 -2.83 -2.04
CA MET A 93 8.23 -3.55 -1.77
C MET A 93 9.26 -3.34 -2.89
N ALA A 94 8.81 -3.33 -4.16
CA ALA A 94 9.70 -3.15 -5.31
C ALA A 94 10.29 -1.73 -5.41
N LYS A 95 9.72 -0.73 -4.71
CA LYS A 95 10.35 0.61 -4.58
C LYS A 95 11.59 0.57 -3.72
N ASP A 96 11.69 -0.38 -2.80
CA ASP A 96 12.87 -0.62 -1.99
C ASP A 96 13.85 -1.52 -2.76
N LYS A 97 14.96 -0.93 -3.22
CA LYS A 97 15.98 -1.61 -4.01
C LYS A 97 16.74 -2.71 -3.27
N ARG A 98 16.53 -2.85 -1.95
CA ARG A 98 17.12 -3.92 -1.14
C ARG A 98 16.47 -5.28 -1.43
N PHE A 99 15.21 -5.30 -1.86
CA PHE A 99 14.47 -6.53 -2.04
C PHE A 99 14.25 -6.86 -3.51
N ARG A 100 14.53 -8.12 -3.87
CA ARG A 100 13.98 -8.76 -5.05
C ARG A 100 12.62 -9.34 -4.67
N VAL A 101 11.57 -8.99 -5.40
CA VAL A 101 10.21 -9.43 -5.06
C VAL A 101 9.73 -10.46 -6.07
N ALA A 102 9.38 -11.66 -5.61
CA ALA A 102 8.62 -12.62 -6.41
C ALA A 102 7.14 -12.26 -6.32
N GLN A 103 6.50 -12.09 -7.47
CA GLN A 103 5.11 -11.60 -7.54
C GLN A 103 4.14 -12.70 -7.08
N HIS A 104 2.97 -12.28 -6.60
CA HIS A 104 1.93 -13.21 -6.15
C HIS A 104 1.47 -14.22 -7.20
N GLY A 105 1.47 -13.85 -8.49
CA GLY A 105 1.23 -14.78 -9.59
C GLY A 105 2.28 -15.91 -9.68
N GLU A 106 3.56 -15.61 -9.52
CA GLU A 106 4.64 -16.62 -9.49
C GLU A 106 4.50 -17.57 -8.30
N ILE A 107 4.13 -17.01 -7.15
CA ILE A 107 3.88 -17.78 -5.92
C ILE A 107 2.69 -18.73 -6.14
N ARG A 108 1.59 -18.23 -6.71
CA ARG A 108 0.40 -19.02 -7.02
C ARG A 108 0.69 -20.18 -7.98
N GLU A 109 1.49 -19.95 -9.01
CA GLU A 109 1.94 -21.01 -9.92
C GLU A 109 2.79 -22.07 -9.18
N ALA A 110 3.71 -21.64 -8.32
CA ALA A 110 4.54 -22.55 -7.53
C ALA A 110 3.72 -23.38 -6.54
N LEU A 111 2.73 -22.79 -5.86
CA LEU A 111 1.79 -23.52 -4.99
C LEU A 111 1.07 -24.63 -5.77
N GLY A 112 0.56 -24.30 -6.96
CA GLY A 112 -0.10 -25.27 -7.85
C GLY A 112 0.82 -26.44 -8.22
N ARG A 113 2.07 -26.16 -8.61
CA ARG A 113 3.06 -27.20 -8.93
C ARG A 113 3.44 -28.07 -7.73
N LEU A 114 3.44 -27.50 -6.52
CA LEU A 114 3.79 -28.20 -5.28
C LEU A 114 2.60 -28.89 -4.61
N GLY A 115 1.39 -28.75 -5.16
CA GLY A 115 0.16 -29.28 -4.54
C GLY A 115 -0.19 -28.60 -3.21
N LEU A 116 0.28 -27.37 -2.99
CA LEU A 116 0.01 -26.58 -1.80
C LEU A 116 -1.21 -25.69 -2.03
N LYS A 117 -2.08 -25.57 -1.02
CA LYS A 117 -3.21 -24.65 -1.06
C LYS A 117 -2.78 -23.25 -0.61
N PRO A 118 -3.38 -22.17 -1.15
CA PRO A 118 -3.26 -20.83 -0.56
C PRO A 118 -3.68 -20.85 0.92
N SER A 119 -2.88 -20.21 1.77
CA SER A 119 -3.10 -20.12 3.21
C SER A 119 -2.39 -18.89 3.76
N ASN A 120 -2.85 -18.37 4.90
CA ASN A 120 -2.09 -17.37 5.66
C ASN A 120 -1.09 -18.02 6.63
N LEU A 121 -1.24 -19.32 6.90
CA LEU A 121 -0.39 -20.11 7.79
C LEU A 121 0.23 -21.26 6.99
N TYR A 122 1.56 -21.30 6.98
CA TYR A 122 2.33 -22.41 6.42
C TYR A 122 3.17 -23.04 7.51
N SER A 123 3.23 -24.37 7.51
CA SER A 123 4.25 -25.06 8.30
C SER A 123 5.65 -24.72 7.77
N ARG A 124 6.67 -24.85 8.63
CA ARG A 124 8.07 -24.67 8.23
C ARG A 124 8.42 -25.51 6.98
N MET A 125 7.90 -26.73 6.89
CA MET A 125 8.15 -27.61 5.75
C MET A 125 7.52 -27.09 4.46
N GLU A 126 6.28 -26.59 4.49
CA GLU A 126 5.61 -26.04 3.31
C GLU A 126 6.25 -24.72 2.87
N ALA A 127 6.55 -23.84 3.82
CA ALA A 127 7.28 -22.60 3.58
C ALA A 127 8.64 -22.90 2.92
N LYS A 128 9.39 -23.88 3.44
CA LYS A 128 10.66 -24.32 2.86
C LYS A 128 10.51 -24.84 1.43
N LYS A 129 9.50 -25.66 1.12
CA LYS A 129 9.25 -26.14 -0.24
C LYS A 129 9.01 -24.98 -1.22
N LEU A 130 8.21 -24.01 -0.82
CA LEU A 130 7.94 -22.82 -1.63
C LEU A 130 9.19 -21.95 -1.79
N GLY A 131 9.93 -21.79 -0.69
CA GLY A 131 11.23 -21.14 -0.61
C GLY A 131 12.24 -21.69 -1.61
N ASP A 132 12.45 -23.01 -1.57
CA ASP A 132 13.38 -23.73 -2.45
C ASP A 132 12.95 -23.62 -3.92
N ALA A 133 11.63 -23.69 -4.21
CA ALA A 133 11.10 -23.63 -5.56
C ALA A 133 11.29 -22.26 -6.25
N LEU A 134 11.27 -21.17 -5.48
CA LEU A 134 11.34 -19.79 -6.00
C LEU A 134 12.62 -19.05 -5.60
N GLY A 135 13.48 -19.67 -4.78
CA GLY A 135 14.67 -19.05 -4.21
C GLY A 135 14.36 -17.85 -3.31
N ILE A 136 13.20 -17.82 -2.66
CA ILE A 136 12.81 -16.74 -1.73
C ILE A 136 13.33 -17.06 -0.31
N GLN A 137 13.70 -16.02 0.43
CA GLN A 137 14.24 -16.11 1.80
C GLN A 137 13.19 -15.75 2.85
N ALA A 138 12.23 -14.91 2.47
CA ALA A 138 11.06 -14.63 3.29
C ALA A 138 9.77 -14.70 2.45
N LEU A 139 8.66 -14.94 3.14
CA LEU A 139 7.33 -15.04 2.56
C LEU A 139 6.39 -14.07 3.29
N ILE A 140 5.75 -13.19 2.53
CA ILE A 140 4.67 -12.35 3.02
C ILE A 140 3.35 -13.07 2.75
N THR A 141 2.62 -13.37 3.82
CA THR A 141 1.24 -13.83 3.78
C THR A 141 0.30 -12.73 4.28
N GLY A 142 -0.98 -12.85 3.93
CA GLY A 142 -1.98 -11.95 4.49
C GLY A 142 -3.32 -12.65 4.73
N ARG A 143 -4.05 -12.14 5.71
CA ARG A 143 -5.40 -12.59 6.07
C ARG A 143 -6.35 -11.40 6.08
N ILE A 144 -7.52 -11.58 5.51
CA ILE A 144 -8.61 -10.60 5.48
C ILE A 144 -9.79 -11.15 6.28
N VAL A 145 -10.35 -10.31 7.14
CA VAL A 145 -11.45 -10.67 8.04
C VAL A 145 -12.53 -9.60 7.96
N ASP A 146 -13.73 -9.93 7.49
CA ASP A 146 -14.88 -9.02 7.61
C ASP A 146 -15.52 -9.23 8.99
N ILE A 147 -15.26 -8.30 9.92
CA ILE A 147 -15.87 -8.35 11.26
C ILE A 147 -17.24 -7.63 11.30
N GLY A 148 -17.80 -7.29 10.14
CA GLY A 148 -19.12 -6.69 9.98
C GLY A 148 -19.13 -5.16 10.06
N THR A 149 -18.36 -4.57 10.97
CA THR A 149 -18.21 -3.10 11.09
C THR A 149 -17.07 -2.54 10.25
N ASN A 150 -15.99 -3.30 10.16
CA ASN A 150 -14.76 -3.00 9.45
C ASN A 150 -14.18 -4.28 8.89
N ILE A 151 -13.16 -4.14 8.05
CA ILE A 151 -12.42 -5.25 7.50
C ILE A 151 -11.02 -5.20 8.09
N ASP A 152 -10.64 -6.21 8.85
CA ASP A 152 -9.30 -6.32 9.39
C ASP A 152 -8.40 -7.06 8.41
N VAL A 153 -7.27 -6.43 8.09
CA VAL A 153 -6.25 -7.02 7.23
C VAL A 153 -4.99 -7.19 8.05
N GLN A 154 -4.54 -8.44 8.13
CA GLN A 154 -3.28 -8.81 8.73
C GLN A 154 -2.28 -9.16 7.64
N MET A 155 -1.05 -8.67 7.77
CA MET A 155 0.09 -9.02 6.93
C MET A 155 1.19 -9.56 7.82
N THR A 156 1.80 -10.66 7.42
CA THR A 156 2.85 -11.34 8.18
C THR A 156 4.00 -11.71 7.25
N MET A 157 5.22 -11.41 7.67
CA MET A 157 6.45 -11.85 7.03
C MET A 157 7.05 -13.01 7.82
N LEU A 158 7.28 -14.12 7.12
CA LEU A 158 7.85 -15.35 7.64
C LEU A 158 9.27 -15.53 7.07
N ASP A 159 10.24 -15.86 7.92
CA ASP A 159 11.53 -16.37 7.46
C ASP A 159 11.38 -17.82 6.97
N ILE A 160 11.84 -18.13 5.76
CA ILE A 160 11.69 -19.46 5.17
C ILE A 160 12.55 -20.52 5.86
N VAL A 161 13.72 -20.15 6.38
CA VAL A 161 14.69 -21.07 6.95
C VAL A 161 14.26 -21.50 8.35
N THR A 162 13.91 -20.54 9.20
CA THR A 162 13.50 -20.78 10.59
C THR A 162 12.00 -21.02 10.70
N GLY A 163 11.19 -20.57 9.74
CA GLY A 163 9.73 -20.61 9.85
C GLY A 163 9.19 -19.69 10.94
N GLU A 164 9.97 -18.70 11.37
CA GLU A 164 9.57 -17.72 12.39
C GLU A 164 8.92 -16.50 11.74
N VAL A 165 7.98 -15.90 12.47
CA VAL A 165 7.41 -14.60 12.08
C VAL A 165 8.40 -13.51 12.47
N ILE A 166 8.92 -12.83 11.46
CA ILE A 166 9.95 -11.78 11.61
C ILE A 166 9.39 -10.37 11.45
N GLY A 167 8.13 -10.26 11.05
CA GLY A 167 7.39 -9.01 11.00
C GLY A 167 5.90 -9.24 10.83
N SER A 168 5.07 -8.40 11.45
CA SER A 168 3.63 -8.45 11.25
C SER A 168 3.02 -7.06 11.43
N SER A 169 1.92 -6.82 10.76
CA SER A 169 1.12 -5.61 10.93
C SER A 169 -0.35 -5.91 10.66
N THR A 170 -1.21 -5.17 11.33
CA THR A 170 -2.66 -5.23 11.12
C THR A 170 -3.19 -3.82 10.89
N GLU A 171 -4.07 -3.67 9.91
CA GLU A 171 -4.82 -2.44 9.66
C GLU A 171 -6.31 -2.74 9.60
N SER A 172 -7.09 -1.90 10.27
CA SER A 172 -8.54 -1.88 10.16
C SER A 172 -8.94 -0.96 8.99
N LEU A 173 -9.69 -1.53 8.05
CA LEU A 173 -10.17 -0.87 6.85
C LEU A 173 -11.66 -0.54 6.97
N ASN A 174 -12.04 0.63 6.46
CA ASN A 174 -13.44 1.01 6.35
C ASN A 174 -14.19 0.03 5.44
N ARG A 175 -15.33 -0.47 5.93
CA ARG A 175 -16.23 -1.35 5.21
C ARG A 175 -17.13 -0.56 4.25
N THR A 176 -16.52 -0.02 3.19
CA THR A 176 -17.26 0.68 2.13
C THR A 176 -17.97 -0.32 1.23
N LYS A 177 -18.98 0.14 0.47
CA LYS A 177 -19.65 -0.70 -0.53
C LYS A 177 -18.64 -1.31 -1.51
N PHE A 178 -17.64 -0.53 -1.93
CA PHE A 178 -16.58 -1.00 -2.80
C PHE A 178 -15.78 -2.15 -2.18
N ALA A 179 -15.36 -2.02 -0.92
CA ALA A 179 -14.65 -3.12 -0.26
C ALA A 179 -15.49 -4.38 -0.13
N VAL A 180 -16.77 -4.26 0.20
CA VAL A 180 -17.69 -5.41 0.28
C VAL A 180 -17.83 -6.11 -1.07
N GLU A 181 -17.90 -5.37 -2.18
CA GLU A 181 -17.92 -5.95 -3.52
C GLU A 181 -16.60 -6.70 -3.84
N MET A 182 -15.46 -6.16 -3.40
CA MET A 182 -14.15 -6.80 -3.60
C MET A 182 -13.89 -8.02 -2.71
N LEU A 183 -14.64 -8.17 -1.61
CA LEU A 183 -14.58 -9.37 -0.78
C LEU A 183 -15.32 -10.56 -1.40
N ARG A 184 -16.11 -10.34 -2.45
CA ARG A 184 -16.82 -11.43 -3.12
C ARG A 184 -15.83 -12.33 -3.87
N HIS A 185 -16.10 -13.62 -3.80
CA HIS A 185 -15.47 -14.62 -4.65
C HIS A 185 -16.28 -14.74 -5.94
N TYR A 186 -15.59 -14.67 -7.07
CA TYR A 186 -16.16 -14.95 -8.39
C TYR A 186 -15.68 -16.34 -8.85
#